data_AF-A0A0M2UWI3-F1
#
_entry.id   AF-A0A0M2UWI3-F1
#
_cell.length_a   1.000
_cell.length_b   1.000
_cell.length_c   1.000
_cell.angle_alpha   90.00
_cell.angle_beta   90.00
_cell.angle_gamma   90.00
#
_symmetry.space_group_name_H-M   'P 1'
#
loop_
_entity.id
_entity.type
_entity.pdbx_description
1 polymer ?
#
loop_
_entity_poly.entity_id
_entity_poly.type
_entity_poly.pdbx_seq_one_letter_code
_entity_poly.pdbx_strand_id
1 'polypeptide(L)'
;MRSREFQKERVPLLSDALKFCKLNDLKLILNVRQTCLEEQVLQVVGECEMSSQVYFWGTMRNVTMTGEESEGKELIFLPAEETTKEKIDLIHEEKNYAFSIILGNDSRTVIKNRIKAGVDVIMVDYPCVATDILNITNQTSAQKRPKGRETNRSRQDADNHAPHLQEQVKGLIKTIEGADYDKARAAAMALMVLPPGCTVPHLVTLLSDSSPQVRQHAVWSLGFCGDDSVYANIEPLLKDINTAVRREAVLALKRLNAAQSVPALHEVLLKEPDLNVEYDIVRTLGALGDRGSVFPIMKVFAKEQSWHVKSGCVEALGKIGSDSAMNALAKILVTDAGEDAAWARTKAAWGLAAIGQRAVPLLISALNDKEEGTRRRAGWALVKIGHPAVKALISSLHEIHKETRERTALTLGWIGDESAVTALIWALKDKEPPVVSSAAWALGRIGSPNALAALQGLVKNKNTDVRENAVEAVERIMAKKDELAYQQGRSQRP
;
A
#
# COMPACT_ATOMS: atom_id res chain seq x y z
N MET A 1 19.96 -10.91 8.83
CA MET A 1 19.47 -12.32 8.85
C MET A 1 18.10 -12.39 8.16
N ARG A 2 17.81 -13.44 7.36
CA ARG A 2 16.52 -13.59 6.66
C ARG A 2 15.36 -13.73 7.65
N SER A 3 14.27 -12.96 7.48
CA SER A 3 12.98 -13.29 8.10
C SER A 3 12.40 -14.54 7.42
N ARG A 4 11.69 -15.38 8.18
CA ARG A 4 11.12 -16.66 7.69
C ARG A 4 10.17 -16.50 6.49
N GLU A 5 9.66 -15.29 6.26
CA GLU A 5 8.72 -14.97 5.18
C GLU A 5 9.35 -15.02 3.78
N PHE A 6 10.65 -14.77 3.63
CA PHE A 6 11.28 -14.60 2.30
C PHE A 6 12.23 -15.73 1.90
N GLN A 7 12.21 -16.87 2.58
CA GLN A 7 13.15 -17.98 2.30
C GLN A 7 12.97 -18.63 0.92
N LYS A 8 11.83 -18.43 0.25
CA LYS A 8 11.50 -19.02 -1.06
C LYS A 8 11.32 -18.00 -2.19
N GLU A 9 11.45 -16.71 -1.90
CA GLU A 9 11.33 -15.64 -2.89
C GLU A 9 12.72 -15.14 -3.29
N ARG A 10 13.06 -15.21 -4.59
CA ARG A 10 14.30 -14.66 -5.12
C ARG A 10 14.14 -13.15 -5.35
N VAL A 11 14.33 -12.39 -4.27
CA VAL A 11 14.51 -10.94 -4.30
C VAL A 11 15.96 -10.65 -4.73
N PRO A 12 16.22 -9.77 -5.71
CA PRO A 12 17.59 -9.40 -6.08
C PRO A 12 18.32 -8.82 -4.86
N LEU A 13 19.54 -9.30 -4.59
CA LEU A 13 20.34 -8.83 -3.48
C LEU A 13 20.86 -7.41 -3.78
N LEU A 14 20.93 -6.56 -2.76
CA LEU A 14 21.44 -5.20 -2.89
C LEU A 14 22.86 -5.16 -3.48
N SER A 15 23.71 -6.15 -3.13
CA SER A 15 25.06 -6.29 -3.69
C SER A 15 25.07 -6.45 -5.20
N ASP A 16 24.08 -7.14 -5.76
CA ASP A 16 24.01 -7.42 -7.19
C ASP A 16 23.56 -6.15 -7.94
N ALA A 17 22.61 -5.41 -7.36
CA ALA A 17 22.20 -4.10 -7.84
C ALA A 17 23.36 -3.09 -7.80
N LEU A 18 24.16 -3.07 -6.73
CA LEU A 18 25.30 -2.16 -6.58
C LEU A 18 26.45 -2.49 -7.53
N LYS A 19 26.84 -3.77 -7.66
CA LYS A 19 27.88 -4.20 -8.63
C LYS A 19 27.47 -3.88 -10.05
N PHE A 20 26.19 -4.08 -10.37
CA PHE A 20 25.64 -3.70 -11.66
C PHE A 20 25.72 -2.18 -11.88
N CYS A 21 25.31 -1.38 -10.90
CA CYS A 21 25.41 0.08 -11.00
C CYS A 21 26.85 0.55 -11.16
N LYS A 22 27.80 -0.05 -10.43
CA LYS A 22 29.23 0.24 -10.53
C LYS A 22 29.81 -0.05 -11.90
N LEU A 23 29.50 -1.23 -12.45
CA LEU A 23 29.96 -1.66 -13.77
C LEU A 23 29.46 -0.74 -14.90
N ASN A 24 28.41 0.03 -14.64
CA ASN A 24 27.73 0.88 -15.63
C ASN A 24 27.71 2.37 -15.24
N ASP A 25 28.45 2.79 -14.23
CA ASP A 25 28.55 4.18 -13.72
C ASP A 25 27.19 4.84 -13.39
N LEU A 26 26.27 4.07 -12.78
CA LEU A 26 24.92 4.51 -12.46
C LEU A 26 24.78 4.97 -11.00
N LYS A 27 24.09 6.09 -10.78
CA LYS A 27 23.74 6.58 -9.44
C LYS A 27 22.45 5.93 -8.93
N LEU A 28 22.42 5.57 -7.65
CA LEU A 28 21.32 4.82 -7.01
C LEU A 28 20.76 5.59 -5.81
N ILE A 29 19.44 5.67 -5.65
CA ILE A 29 18.80 6.25 -4.46
C ILE A 29 18.15 5.13 -3.62
N LEU A 30 18.54 5.00 -2.37
CA LEU A 30 17.99 4.02 -1.43
C LEU A 30 17.04 4.69 -0.44
N ASN A 31 15.79 4.23 -0.38
CA ASN A 31 14.78 4.73 0.56
C ASN A 31 14.98 4.12 1.96
N VAL A 32 15.40 4.94 2.90
CA VAL A 32 15.68 4.63 4.30
C VAL A 32 14.48 5.05 5.14
N ARG A 33 13.59 4.11 5.46
CA ARG A 33 12.57 4.38 6.48
C ARG A 33 13.23 4.52 7.85
N GLN A 34 12.57 5.25 8.75
CA GLN A 34 13.01 5.70 10.10
C GLN A 34 13.63 4.64 11.03
N THR A 35 13.70 3.36 10.65
CA THR A 35 14.35 2.29 11.41
C THR A 35 14.92 1.25 10.43
N CYS A 36 16.23 0.98 10.56
CA CYS A 36 16.97 -0.14 9.97
C CYS A 36 17.64 0.06 8.60
N LEU A 37 18.55 1.02 8.51
CA LEU A 37 19.82 0.73 7.83
C LEU A 37 20.75 0.11 8.88
N GLU A 38 20.96 -1.21 8.81
CA GLU A 38 22.01 -1.87 9.58
C GLU A 38 23.37 -1.49 8.97
N GLU A 39 24.42 -1.39 9.78
CA GLU A 39 25.82 -1.12 9.38
C GLU A 39 26.27 -2.02 8.20
N GLN A 40 25.69 -3.21 8.12
CA GLN A 40 25.85 -4.18 7.02
C GLN A 40 25.49 -3.64 5.64
N VAL A 41 24.51 -2.74 5.51
CA VAL A 41 24.12 -2.17 4.21
C VAL A 41 25.16 -1.14 3.73
N LEU A 42 25.67 -0.32 4.65
CA LEU A 42 26.74 0.63 4.38
C LEU A 42 28.05 -0.10 4.06
N GLN A 43 28.32 -1.19 4.78
CA GLN A 43 29.43 -2.08 4.51
C GLN A 43 29.32 -2.68 3.09
N VAL A 44 28.15 -3.15 2.66
CA VAL A 44 27.94 -3.69 1.30
C VAL A 44 28.10 -2.62 0.21
N VAL A 45 27.65 -1.37 0.46
CA VAL A 45 27.89 -0.23 -0.45
C VAL A 45 29.38 0.10 -0.55
N GLY A 46 30.09 0.10 0.58
CA GLY A 46 31.53 0.31 0.64
C GLY A 46 32.35 -0.81 -0.01
N GLU A 47 32.01 -2.07 0.25
CA GLU A 47 32.63 -3.25 -0.38
C GLU A 47 32.43 -3.26 -1.90
N CYS A 48 31.33 -2.67 -2.39
CA CYS A 48 31.10 -2.50 -3.82
C CYS A 48 31.76 -1.22 -4.39
N GLU A 49 32.44 -0.41 -3.57
CA GLU A 49 33.02 0.92 -3.90
C GLU A 49 32.01 1.87 -4.57
N MET A 50 30.75 1.84 -4.12
CA MET A 50 29.65 2.65 -4.69
C MET A 50 29.31 3.88 -3.85
N SER A 51 30.13 4.22 -2.86
CA SER A 51 29.85 5.27 -1.85
C SER A 51 29.63 6.67 -2.42
N SER A 52 30.22 7.00 -3.58
CA SER A 52 30.05 8.31 -4.25
C SER A 52 28.85 8.35 -5.21
N GLN A 53 28.23 7.19 -5.46
CA GLN A 53 27.16 7.01 -6.45
C GLN A 53 25.84 6.59 -5.81
N VAL A 54 25.81 6.26 -4.52
CA VAL A 54 24.60 5.89 -3.78
C VAL A 54 24.15 7.05 -2.88
N TYR A 55 22.88 7.43 -2.98
CA TYR A 55 22.24 8.50 -2.22
C TYR A 55 21.14 7.90 -1.34
N PHE A 56 20.95 8.43 -0.13
CA PHE A 56 19.97 7.91 0.82
C PHE A 56 18.81 8.89 0.99
N TRP A 57 17.58 8.37 0.99
CA TRP A 57 16.34 9.14 1.16
C TRP A 57 15.68 8.79 2.50
N GLY A 58 15.57 9.74 3.43
CA GLY A 58 14.99 9.55 4.78
C GLY A 58 15.92 10.01 5.93
N THR A 59 15.45 9.95 7.19
CA THR A 59 16.25 10.38 8.37
C THR A 59 17.25 9.32 8.83
N MET A 60 18.54 9.59 8.66
CA MET A 60 19.67 8.81 9.18
C MET A 60 19.99 9.22 10.62
N ARG A 61 19.29 8.67 11.63
CA ARG A 61 19.53 9.09 13.02
C ARG A 61 20.71 8.43 13.73
N ASN A 62 21.31 7.36 13.20
CA ASN A 62 22.27 6.55 13.96
C ASN A 62 23.49 6.07 13.15
N VAL A 63 24.11 6.92 12.34
CA VAL A 63 25.34 6.52 11.64
C VAL A 63 26.42 7.57 11.85
N THR A 64 27.29 7.33 12.85
CA THR A 64 28.56 8.04 13.01
C THR A 64 29.51 7.55 11.93
N MET A 65 29.60 8.29 10.82
CA MET A 65 30.64 8.11 9.82
C MET A 65 31.95 8.65 10.39
N THR A 66 32.83 7.75 10.81
CA THR A 66 34.21 8.12 11.15
C THR A 66 35.01 8.29 9.87
N GLY A 67 35.40 9.53 9.58
CA GLY A 67 36.51 9.83 8.67
C GLY A 67 36.08 10.40 7.32
N GLU A 68 36.58 11.62 7.06
CA GLU A 68 36.54 12.43 5.83
C GLU A 68 35.30 13.32 5.64
N GLU A 69 35.52 14.59 5.98
CA GLU A 69 34.69 15.74 5.65
C GLU A 69 34.49 15.80 4.13
N SER A 70 33.34 15.33 3.66
CA SER A 70 32.82 15.69 2.35
C SER A 70 31.80 16.81 2.57
N GLU A 71 32.14 18.02 2.14
CA GLU A 71 31.19 19.14 2.02
C GLU A 71 30.07 18.73 1.03
N GLY A 72 29.04 18.06 1.56
CA GLY A 72 27.90 17.58 0.80
C GLY A 72 26.91 18.72 0.53
N LYS A 73 26.76 19.07 -0.74
CA LYS A 73 25.75 20.03 -1.23
C LYS A 73 24.33 19.61 -0.84
N GLU A 74 23.49 20.57 -0.48
CA GLU A 74 22.12 20.35 -0.02
C GLU A 74 21.15 20.13 -1.22
N LEU A 75 20.19 19.21 -1.04
CA LEU A 75 19.13 18.92 -1.99
C LEU A 75 17.87 19.71 -1.60
N ILE A 76 17.44 20.65 -2.45
CA ILE A 76 16.28 21.51 -2.16
C ILE A 76 15.05 20.98 -2.90
N PHE A 77 14.03 20.59 -2.12
CA PHE A 77 12.76 20.10 -2.66
C PHE A 77 11.94 21.24 -3.25
N LEU A 78 11.51 21.07 -4.50
CA LEU A 78 10.54 21.95 -5.14
C LEU A 78 9.19 21.23 -5.30
N PRO A 79 8.13 21.72 -4.65
CA PRO A 79 6.77 21.30 -4.95
C PRO A 79 6.41 21.57 -6.42
N ALA A 80 5.47 20.77 -6.95
CA ALA A 80 5.00 20.86 -8.33
C ALA A 80 4.48 22.25 -8.74
N GLU A 81 3.95 23.00 -7.77
CA GLU A 81 3.35 24.33 -7.95
C GLU A 81 4.42 25.44 -8.00
N GLU A 82 5.65 25.14 -7.59
CA GLU A 82 6.74 26.10 -7.43
C GLU A 82 7.89 25.89 -8.41
N THR A 83 7.77 24.92 -9.32
CA THR A 83 8.81 24.51 -10.29
C THR A 83 8.93 25.52 -11.45
N THR A 84 9.38 26.73 -11.12
CA THR A 84 9.63 27.83 -12.07
C THR A 84 11.11 27.96 -12.35
N LYS A 85 11.47 28.35 -13.58
CA LYS A 85 12.86 28.47 -14.02
C LYS A 85 13.67 29.46 -13.17
N GLU A 86 13.04 30.57 -12.78
CA GLU A 86 13.65 31.61 -11.93
C GLU A 86 14.06 31.10 -10.55
N LYS A 87 13.25 30.21 -9.93
CA LYS A 87 13.59 29.60 -8.63
C LYS A 87 14.68 28.53 -8.74
N ILE A 88 14.70 27.80 -9.84
CA ILE A 88 15.70 26.77 -10.12
C ILE A 88 17.06 27.41 -10.36
N ASP A 89 17.09 28.49 -11.15
CA ASP A 89 18.30 29.27 -11.41
C ASP A 89 18.86 29.85 -10.09
N LEU A 90 18.00 30.29 -9.16
CA LEU A 90 18.41 30.77 -7.82
C LEU A 90 19.04 29.66 -6.95
N ILE A 91 18.47 28.45 -7.00
CA ILE A 91 19.00 27.26 -6.30
C ILE A 91 20.37 26.85 -6.86
N HIS A 92 20.56 27.00 -8.17
CA HIS A 92 21.82 26.72 -8.85
C HIS A 92 22.90 27.77 -8.53
N GLU A 93 22.53 29.04 -8.37
CA GLU A 93 23.45 30.12 -7.95
C GLU A 93 24.03 29.87 -6.54
N GLU A 94 23.25 29.24 -5.65
CA GLU A 94 23.69 28.80 -4.32
C GLU A 94 24.47 27.47 -4.32
N LYS A 95 24.79 26.91 -5.51
CA LYS A 95 25.45 25.61 -5.71
C LYS A 95 24.67 24.39 -5.17
N ASN A 96 23.36 24.53 -4.94
CA ASN A 96 22.47 23.46 -4.50
C ASN A 96 21.82 22.73 -5.71
N TYR A 97 21.24 21.55 -5.47
CA TYR A 97 20.53 20.79 -6.51
C TYR A 97 19.01 20.89 -6.31
N ALA A 98 18.29 21.22 -7.37
CA ALA A 98 16.84 21.29 -7.41
C ALA A 98 16.23 19.91 -7.72
N PHE A 99 15.34 19.41 -6.86
CA PHE A 99 14.67 18.12 -7.09
C PHE A 99 13.14 18.20 -6.99
N SER A 100 12.44 17.38 -7.78
CA SER A 100 10.98 17.27 -7.78
C SER A 100 10.54 15.80 -7.74
N ILE A 101 9.46 15.53 -7.00
CA ILE A 101 8.83 14.20 -6.93
C ILE A 101 7.86 14.06 -8.11
N ILE A 102 7.92 12.92 -8.81
CA ILE A 102 6.89 12.53 -9.78
C ILE A 102 6.08 11.40 -9.15
N LEU A 103 4.79 11.66 -8.96
CA LEU A 103 3.87 10.64 -8.44
C LEU A 103 3.36 9.79 -9.62
N GLY A 104 3.01 8.53 -9.36
CA GLY A 104 2.55 7.59 -10.39
C GLY A 104 1.31 8.02 -11.20
N ASN A 105 0.64 9.11 -10.79
CA ASN A 105 -0.54 9.67 -11.46
C ASN A 105 -0.23 10.95 -12.28
N ASP A 106 1.03 11.40 -12.36
CA ASP A 106 1.39 12.62 -13.09
C ASP A 106 1.32 12.42 -14.62
N SER A 107 0.71 13.38 -15.32
CA SER A 107 0.60 13.31 -16.79
C SER A 107 1.95 13.50 -17.50
N ARG A 108 2.14 12.85 -18.65
CA ARG A 108 3.37 12.95 -19.47
C ARG A 108 3.75 14.39 -19.85
N THR A 109 2.79 15.30 -19.92
CA THR A 109 2.98 16.74 -20.19
C THR A 109 3.60 17.46 -18.99
N VAL A 110 3.16 17.12 -17.77
CA VAL A 110 3.68 17.69 -16.52
C VAL A 110 5.15 17.30 -16.31
N ILE A 111 5.48 16.03 -16.60
CA ILE A 111 6.85 15.51 -16.52
C ILE A 111 7.79 16.27 -17.48
N LYS A 112 7.37 16.45 -18.74
CA LYS A 112 8.16 17.17 -19.75
C LYS A 112 8.39 18.65 -19.40
N ASN A 113 7.39 19.30 -18.80
CA ASN A 113 7.50 20.71 -18.42
C ASN A 113 8.47 20.90 -17.24
N ARG A 114 8.51 19.98 -16.28
CA ARG A 114 9.46 20.00 -15.15
C ARG A 114 10.92 19.82 -15.60
N ILE A 115 11.16 18.93 -16.56
CA ILE A 115 12.49 18.75 -17.15
C ILE A 115 12.94 20.02 -17.89
N LYS A 116 12.05 20.65 -18.66
CA LYS A 116 12.34 21.93 -19.34
C LYS A 116 12.63 23.08 -18.38
N ALA A 117 12.17 23.00 -17.13
CA ALA A 117 12.37 24.01 -16.11
C ALA A 117 13.77 23.97 -15.46
N GLY A 118 14.54 22.88 -15.65
CA GLY A 118 15.92 22.77 -15.17
C GLY A 118 16.13 21.98 -13.87
N VAL A 119 15.18 21.13 -13.47
CA VAL A 119 15.32 20.27 -12.28
C VAL A 119 16.46 19.26 -12.46
N ASP A 120 17.35 19.15 -11.48
CA ASP A 120 18.56 18.31 -11.51
C ASP A 120 18.27 16.83 -11.17
N VAL A 121 17.26 16.57 -10.33
CA VAL A 121 16.96 15.22 -9.81
C VAL A 121 15.45 14.93 -9.80
N ILE A 122 15.07 13.77 -10.35
CA ILE A 122 13.70 13.28 -10.41
C ILE A 122 13.58 11.97 -9.64
N MET A 123 12.73 11.92 -8.61
CA MET A 123 12.44 10.69 -7.86
C MET A 123 11.31 9.90 -8.57
N VAL A 124 11.60 8.67 -8.99
CA VAL A 124 10.63 7.76 -9.63
C VAL A 124 10.63 6.41 -8.92
N ASP A 125 9.43 5.90 -8.62
CA ASP A 125 9.24 4.49 -8.31
C ASP A 125 9.59 3.63 -9.55
N TYR A 126 9.83 2.35 -9.31
CA TYR A 126 10.74 1.43 -10.02
C TYR A 126 10.48 0.96 -11.49
N PRO A 127 9.68 1.59 -12.38
CA PRO A 127 9.69 1.22 -13.81
C PRO A 127 10.70 1.97 -14.71
N CYS A 128 11.21 3.15 -14.31
CA CYS A 128 12.01 4.00 -15.21
C CYS A 128 13.51 3.66 -15.28
N VAL A 129 14.04 2.88 -14.34
CA VAL A 129 15.46 2.46 -14.34
C VAL A 129 15.73 1.41 -15.42
N ALA A 130 14.73 0.63 -15.81
CA ALA A 130 14.86 -0.40 -16.85
C ALA A 130 15.23 0.17 -18.23
N THR A 131 14.85 1.42 -18.52
CA THR A 131 15.14 2.10 -19.79
C THR A 131 16.59 2.53 -19.93
N ASP A 132 17.26 2.90 -18.83
CA ASP A 132 18.68 3.28 -18.84
C ASP A 132 19.60 2.05 -18.78
N ILE A 133 19.16 0.98 -18.08
CA ILE A 133 19.84 -0.33 -17.97
C ILE A 133 20.09 -0.99 -19.33
N LEU A 134 19.25 -0.72 -20.34
CA LEU A 134 19.29 -1.39 -21.65
C LEU A 134 20.02 -0.61 -22.75
N ASN A 135 20.72 0.47 -22.39
CA ASN A 135 21.57 1.22 -23.33
C ASN A 135 20.82 1.72 -24.58
N ILE A 136 19.60 2.25 -24.41
CA ILE A 136 18.89 2.99 -25.47
C ILE A 136 19.34 4.46 -25.40
N THR A 137 20.63 4.70 -25.64
CA THR A 137 21.12 6.04 -26.00
C THR A 137 21.30 6.11 -27.51
N ASN A 138 20.78 7.19 -28.09
CA ASN A 138 20.80 7.51 -29.51
C ASN A 138 22.16 7.21 -30.16
N GLN A 139 22.27 6.12 -30.91
CA GLN A 139 23.24 6.06 -31.99
C GLN A 139 22.64 6.74 -33.22
N THR A 140 22.70 8.07 -33.25
CA THR A 140 22.82 8.78 -34.53
C THR A 140 23.73 10.00 -34.40
N SER A 141 24.74 10.00 -35.27
CA SER A 141 25.46 11.16 -35.83
C SER A 141 26.76 11.65 -35.17
N ALA A 142 27.82 10.83 -35.30
CA ALA A 142 29.08 11.36 -35.82
C ALA A 142 29.05 11.32 -37.35
N GLN A 143 28.26 12.18 -38.00
CA GLN A 143 28.50 12.59 -39.39
C GLN A 143 27.73 13.88 -39.70
N LYS A 144 28.52 14.93 -40.00
CA LYS A 144 28.22 16.33 -40.31
C LYS A 144 26.86 16.58 -40.99
N ARG A 145 26.03 17.47 -40.42
CA ARG A 145 25.00 18.21 -41.17
C ARG A 145 25.43 19.67 -41.39
N PRO A 146 25.31 20.22 -42.61
CA PRO A 146 25.50 21.65 -42.88
C PRO A 146 24.28 22.46 -42.40
N LYS A 147 24.55 23.72 -42.03
CA LYS A 147 23.58 24.68 -41.49
C LYS A 147 22.55 25.12 -42.53
N GLY A 148 21.28 25.25 -42.13
CA GLY A 148 20.35 26.17 -42.80
C GLY A 148 18.86 25.84 -42.71
N ARG A 149 18.15 26.72 -41.99
CA ARG A 149 16.74 27.16 -42.12
C ARG A 149 15.57 26.29 -41.64
N GLU A 150 14.79 26.98 -40.81
CA GLU A 150 13.42 26.70 -40.36
C GLU A 150 12.44 26.45 -41.52
N THR A 151 11.45 25.59 -41.29
CA THR A 151 10.01 25.93 -41.38
C THR A 151 9.16 24.68 -41.14
N ASN A 152 8.07 24.88 -40.37
CA ASN A 152 6.81 24.14 -40.36
C ASN A 152 6.78 22.74 -40.99
N ARG A 153 6.58 21.69 -40.18
CA ARG A 153 5.91 20.46 -40.65
C ARG A 153 5.18 19.72 -39.54
N SER A 154 3.89 19.54 -39.81
CA SER A 154 2.86 18.79 -39.11
C SER A 154 3.00 17.27 -39.25
N ARG A 155 2.52 16.53 -38.25
CA ARG A 155 1.96 15.15 -38.33
C ARG A 155 2.80 14.01 -38.94
N GLN A 156 4.01 14.25 -39.47
CA GLN A 156 4.84 13.23 -40.13
C GLN A 156 5.86 12.53 -39.20
N ASP A 157 6.11 13.04 -37.99
CA ASP A 157 7.14 12.48 -37.10
C ASP A 157 6.68 11.23 -36.31
N ALA A 158 5.38 10.91 -36.31
CA ALA A 158 4.87 9.71 -35.63
C ALA A 158 5.12 8.41 -36.43
N ASP A 159 5.19 8.48 -37.75
CA ASP A 159 5.34 7.30 -38.62
C ASP A 159 6.80 6.83 -38.76
N ASN A 160 7.79 7.71 -38.51
CA ASN A 160 9.22 7.39 -38.67
C ASN A 160 9.85 6.63 -37.49
N HIS A 161 9.13 6.37 -36.39
CA HIS A 161 9.64 5.62 -35.23
C HIS A 161 9.09 4.19 -35.12
N ALA A 162 8.06 3.85 -35.90
CA ALA A 162 7.42 2.52 -35.86
C ALA A 162 8.38 1.36 -36.20
N PRO A 163 9.29 1.44 -37.19
CA PRO A 163 10.19 0.32 -37.53
C PRO A 163 11.21 0.04 -36.42
N HIS A 164 11.76 1.09 -35.81
CA HIS A 164 12.76 0.97 -34.75
C HIS A 164 12.16 0.40 -33.46
N LEU A 165 10.94 0.82 -33.11
CA LEU A 165 10.20 0.25 -31.98
C LEU A 165 9.88 -1.23 -32.21
N GLN A 166 9.53 -1.63 -33.44
CA GLN A 166 9.30 -3.04 -33.77
C GLN A 166 10.57 -3.89 -33.64
N GLU A 167 11.72 -3.37 -34.08
CA GLU A 167 13.00 -4.08 -33.96
C GLU A 167 13.44 -4.24 -32.49
N GLN A 168 13.25 -3.19 -31.68
CA GLN A 168 13.49 -3.23 -30.23
C GLN A 168 12.59 -4.27 -29.53
N VAL A 169 11.29 -4.27 -29.83
CA VAL A 169 10.36 -5.28 -29.28
C VAL A 169 10.82 -6.68 -29.66
N LYS A 170 11.21 -6.90 -30.92
CA LYS A 170 11.69 -8.21 -31.39
C LYS A 170 12.96 -8.68 -30.67
N GLY A 171 13.90 -7.76 -30.40
CA GLY A 171 15.11 -8.06 -29.63
C GLY A 171 14.81 -8.45 -28.17
N LEU A 172 13.88 -7.74 -27.53
CA LEU A 172 13.45 -8.04 -26.17
C LEU A 172 12.70 -9.38 -26.08
N ILE A 173 11.79 -9.65 -27.02
CA ILE A 173 11.06 -10.93 -27.11
C ILE A 173 12.03 -12.10 -27.25
N LYS A 174 13.02 -12.01 -28.14
CA LYS A 174 14.06 -13.04 -28.30
C LYS A 174 14.87 -13.25 -27.00
N THR A 175 15.04 -12.20 -26.21
CA THR A 175 15.72 -12.28 -24.91
C THR A 175 14.84 -13.02 -23.89
N ILE A 176 13.52 -12.84 -23.92
CA ILE A 176 12.59 -13.61 -23.07
C ILE A 176 12.65 -15.10 -23.41
N GLU A 177 12.66 -15.46 -24.71
CA GLU A 177 12.66 -16.86 -25.17
C GLU A 177 13.95 -17.61 -24.83
N GLY A 178 15.11 -16.94 -24.93
CA GLY A 178 16.42 -17.61 -24.95
C GLY A 178 17.35 -17.34 -23.75
N ALA A 179 17.00 -16.42 -22.84
CA ALA A 179 17.90 -16.03 -21.76
C ALA A 179 17.63 -16.75 -20.44
N ASP A 180 18.58 -16.60 -19.49
CA ASP A 180 18.37 -16.97 -18.09
C ASP A 180 17.19 -16.18 -17.48
N TYR A 181 16.63 -16.69 -16.38
CA TYR A 181 15.42 -16.16 -15.76
C TYR A 181 15.52 -14.65 -15.46
N ASP A 182 16.66 -14.18 -14.98
CA ASP A 182 16.84 -12.79 -14.58
C ASP A 182 16.87 -11.85 -15.80
N LYS A 183 17.52 -12.26 -16.90
CA LYS A 183 17.49 -11.50 -18.17
C LYS A 183 16.15 -11.55 -18.85
N ALA A 184 15.48 -12.70 -18.85
CA ALA A 184 14.12 -12.83 -19.39
C ALA A 184 13.14 -11.93 -18.63
N ARG A 185 13.28 -11.86 -17.30
CA ARG A 185 12.51 -10.95 -16.46
C ARG A 185 12.84 -9.48 -16.74
N ALA A 186 14.11 -9.12 -16.91
CA ALA A 186 14.51 -7.75 -17.27
C ALA A 186 13.93 -7.32 -18.63
N ALA A 187 13.94 -8.22 -19.62
CA ALA A 187 13.35 -7.98 -20.93
C ALA A 187 11.82 -7.81 -20.84
N ALA A 188 11.14 -8.65 -20.05
CA ALA A 188 9.71 -8.52 -19.75
C ALA A 188 9.37 -7.17 -19.10
N MET A 189 10.19 -6.70 -18.16
CA MET A 189 10.01 -5.38 -17.53
C MET A 189 10.19 -4.24 -18.53
N ALA A 190 11.16 -4.34 -19.43
CA ALA A 190 11.41 -3.32 -20.44
C ALA A 190 10.26 -3.19 -21.45
N LEU A 191 9.56 -4.29 -21.76
CA LEU A 191 8.37 -4.28 -22.60
C LEU A 191 7.20 -3.49 -21.98
N MET A 192 7.21 -3.22 -20.66
CA MET A 192 6.20 -2.36 -20.01
C MET A 192 6.30 -0.89 -20.35
N VAL A 193 7.50 -0.42 -20.68
CA VAL A 193 7.74 1.00 -20.96
C VAL A 193 7.38 1.35 -22.41
N LEU A 194 7.29 0.34 -23.27
CA LEU A 194 7.00 0.49 -24.69
C LEU A 194 5.48 0.57 -24.96
N PRO A 195 5.05 1.25 -26.04
CA PRO A 195 3.64 1.37 -26.39
C PRO A 195 2.92 0.01 -26.51
N PRO A 196 1.77 -0.19 -25.84
CA PRO A 196 1.02 -1.45 -25.85
C PRO A 196 0.70 -2.00 -27.25
N GLY A 197 0.39 -1.11 -28.21
CA GLY A 197 0.04 -1.50 -29.57
C GLY A 197 1.14 -2.28 -30.32
N CYS A 198 2.40 -2.14 -29.91
CA CYS A 198 3.52 -2.89 -30.50
C CYS A 198 3.92 -4.13 -29.68
N THR A 199 3.70 -4.10 -28.36
CA THR A 199 4.16 -5.14 -27.43
C THR A 199 3.14 -6.25 -27.25
N VAL A 200 1.86 -5.92 -27.08
CA VAL A 200 0.79 -6.88 -26.79
C VAL A 200 0.71 -8.01 -27.83
N PRO A 201 0.74 -7.77 -29.16
CA PRO A 201 0.64 -8.85 -30.14
C PRO A 201 1.76 -9.89 -30.01
N HIS A 202 3.00 -9.45 -29.74
CA HIS A 202 4.15 -10.34 -29.58
C HIS A 202 4.13 -11.07 -28.23
N LEU A 203 3.65 -10.40 -27.18
CA LEU A 203 3.50 -11.04 -25.88
C LEU A 203 2.41 -12.13 -25.92
N VAL A 204 1.32 -11.92 -26.68
CA VAL A 204 0.28 -12.92 -26.88
C VAL A 204 0.82 -14.18 -27.56
N THR A 205 1.76 -14.07 -28.51
CA THR A 205 2.37 -15.25 -29.13
C THR A 205 3.19 -16.08 -28.14
N LEU A 206 3.87 -15.42 -27.19
CA LEU A 206 4.68 -16.09 -26.16
C LEU A 206 3.85 -16.88 -25.14
N LEU A 207 2.53 -16.65 -25.06
CA LEU A 207 1.64 -17.41 -24.18
C LEU A 207 1.52 -18.88 -24.54
N SER A 208 1.89 -19.26 -25.77
CA SER A 208 1.88 -20.66 -26.24
C SER A 208 3.27 -21.29 -26.25
N ASP A 209 4.28 -20.65 -25.66
CA ASP A 209 5.65 -21.15 -25.68
C ASP A 209 5.80 -22.46 -24.88
N SER A 210 6.72 -23.32 -25.31
CA SER A 210 7.02 -24.58 -24.62
C SER A 210 7.55 -24.39 -23.20
N SER A 211 8.30 -23.31 -22.96
CA SER A 211 8.92 -22.97 -21.69
C SER A 211 7.92 -22.30 -20.75
N PRO A 212 7.68 -22.85 -19.54
CA PRO A 212 6.78 -22.24 -18.58
C PRO A 212 7.27 -20.88 -18.09
N GLN A 213 8.58 -20.64 -18.06
CA GLN A 213 9.16 -19.35 -17.69
C GLN A 213 8.80 -18.27 -18.72
N VAL A 214 8.89 -18.60 -20.01
CA VAL A 214 8.52 -17.69 -21.10
C VAL A 214 7.05 -17.33 -21.02
N ARG A 215 6.18 -18.33 -20.85
CA ARG A 215 4.73 -18.11 -20.65
C ARG A 215 4.46 -17.23 -19.42
N GLN A 216 5.12 -17.51 -18.30
CA GLN A 216 4.97 -16.72 -17.07
C GLN A 216 5.36 -15.26 -17.27
N HIS A 217 6.51 -14.99 -17.90
CA HIS A 217 6.97 -13.62 -18.16
C HIS A 217 6.07 -12.89 -19.16
N ALA A 218 5.55 -13.59 -20.15
CA ALA A 218 4.58 -13.04 -21.09
C ALA A 218 3.30 -12.61 -20.38
N VAL A 219 2.71 -13.50 -19.56
CA VAL A 219 1.52 -13.20 -18.75
C VAL A 219 1.77 -12.03 -17.80
N TRP A 220 2.90 -12.04 -17.09
CA TRP A 220 3.26 -10.98 -16.17
C TRP A 220 3.29 -9.63 -16.88
N SER A 221 3.95 -9.57 -18.05
CA SER A 221 4.05 -8.35 -18.87
C SER A 221 2.68 -7.91 -19.36
N LEU A 222 1.87 -8.83 -19.90
CA LEU A 222 0.52 -8.51 -20.35
C LEU A 222 -0.36 -7.95 -19.23
N GLY A 223 -0.19 -8.40 -17.99
CA GLY A 223 -0.91 -7.87 -16.85
C GLY A 223 -0.61 -6.40 -16.51
N PHE A 224 0.49 -5.84 -17.02
CA PHE A 224 0.87 -4.43 -16.85
C PHE A 224 0.72 -3.59 -18.11
N CYS A 225 1.00 -4.16 -19.28
CA CYS A 225 0.96 -3.44 -20.57
C CYS A 225 -0.37 -3.58 -21.31
N GLY A 226 -1.08 -4.67 -21.06
CA GLY A 226 -2.33 -5.00 -21.74
C GLY A 226 -3.51 -4.22 -21.17
N ASP A 227 -4.60 -4.21 -21.93
CA ASP A 227 -5.91 -3.82 -21.43
C ASP A 227 -6.78 -5.07 -21.21
N ASP A 228 -8.02 -4.86 -20.78
CA ASP A 228 -9.02 -5.89 -20.55
C ASP A 228 -9.27 -6.80 -21.77
N SER A 229 -8.90 -6.39 -23.00
CA SER A 229 -9.10 -7.20 -24.21
C SER A 229 -8.19 -8.42 -24.26
N VAL A 230 -7.04 -8.38 -23.57
CA VAL A 230 -6.06 -9.49 -23.53
C VAL A 230 -6.55 -10.64 -22.64
N TYR A 231 -7.66 -10.43 -21.92
CA TYR A 231 -8.32 -11.46 -21.11
C TYR A 231 -8.47 -12.80 -21.84
N ALA A 232 -8.98 -12.79 -23.07
CA ALA A 232 -9.26 -14.02 -23.83
C ALA A 232 -7.98 -14.84 -24.12
N ASN A 233 -6.82 -14.18 -24.14
CA ASN A 233 -5.53 -14.84 -24.32
C ASN A 233 -4.95 -15.36 -23.01
N ILE A 234 -5.23 -14.71 -21.87
CA ILE A 234 -4.73 -15.11 -20.55
C ILE A 234 -5.61 -16.20 -19.92
N GLU A 235 -6.93 -16.20 -20.17
CA GLU A 235 -7.89 -17.16 -19.61
C GLU A 235 -7.46 -18.63 -19.74
N PRO A 236 -6.97 -19.11 -20.91
CA PRO A 236 -6.53 -20.50 -21.06
C PRO A 236 -5.38 -20.89 -20.11
N LEU A 237 -4.52 -19.93 -19.75
CA LEU A 237 -3.38 -20.17 -18.87
C LEU A 237 -3.76 -20.34 -17.40
N LEU A 238 -5.02 -20.07 -17.03
CA LEU A 238 -5.56 -20.50 -15.73
C LEU A 238 -5.57 -22.02 -15.57
N LYS A 239 -5.49 -22.78 -16.67
CA LYS A 239 -5.44 -24.26 -16.67
C LYS A 239 -4.05 -24.80 -17.07
N ASP A 240 -3.02 -23.95 -17.04
CA ASP A 240 -1.65 -24.34 -17.39
C ASP A 240 -1.13 -25.48 -16.49
N ILE A 241 -0.33 -26.38 -17.07
CA ILE A 241 0.29 -27.48 -16.32
C ILE A 241 1.23 -26.97 -15.20
N ASN A 242 1.86 -25.82 -15.42
CA ASN A 242 2.80 -25.22 -14.49
C ASN A 242 2.08 -24.27 -13.51
N THR A 243 2.24 -24.55 -12.22
CA THR A 243 1.64 -23.77 -11.13
C THR A 243 2.05 -22.29 -11.13
N ALA A 244 3.29 -21.96 -11.49
CA ALA A 244 3.76 -20.57 -11.53
C ALA A 244 3.07 -19.77 -12.65
N VAL A 245 2.80 -20.41 -13.80
CA VAL A 245 2.05 -19.81 -14.90
C VAL A 245 0.59 -19.59 -14.50
N ARG A 246 -0.07 -20.61 -13.91
CA ARG A 246 -1.45 -20.46 -13.40
C ARG A 246 -1.58 -19.31 -12.41
N ARG A 247 -0.66 -19.26 -11.44
CA ARG A 247 -0.62 -18.20 -10.43
C ARG A 247 -0.47 -16.82 -11.07
N GLU A 248 0.44 -16.68 -12.02
CA GLU A 248 0.67 -15.40 -12.68
C GLU A 248 -0.52 -14.99 -13.56
N ALA A 249 -1.21 -15.94 -14.20
CA ALA A 249 -2.44 -15.68 -14.94
C ALA A 249 -3.51 -15.07 -14.05
N VAL A 250 -3.74 -15.65 -12.87
CA VAL A 250 -4.68 -15.11 -11.87
C VAL A 250 -4.31 -13.69 -11.46
N LEU A 251 -3.02 -13.44 -11.15
CA LEU A 251 -2.55 -12.12 -10.75
C LEU A 251 -2.63 -11.09 -11.88
N ALA A 252 -2.36 -11.49 -13.12
CA ALA A 252 -2.48 -10.62 -14.30
C ALA A 252 -3.95 -10.21 -14.52
N LEU A 253 -4.89 -11.16 -14.44
CA LEU A 253 -6.33 -10.86 -14.55
C LEU A 253 -6.82 -9.87 -13.48
N LYS A 254 -6.27 -9.99 -12.27
CA LYS A 254 -6.52 -9.02 -11.21
C LYS A 254 -5.98 -7.63 -11.56
N ARG A 255 -4.75 -7.52 -12.06
CA ARG A 255 -4.12 -6.23 -12.41
C ARG A 255 -4.87 -5.54 -13.56
N LEU A 256 -5.33 -6.32 -14.53
CA LEU A 256 -6.17 -5.87 -15.62
C LEU A 256 -7.61 -5.55 -15.19
N ASN A 257 -8.00 -5.83 -13.94
CA ASN A 257 -9.38 -5.67 -13.48
C ASN A 257 -10.42 -6.37 -14.41
N ALA A 258 -10.04 -7.51 -15.00
CA ALA A 258 -10.82 -8.20 -16.01
C ALA A 258 -12.05 -8.89 -15.40
N ALA A 259 -13.15 -8.16 -15.22
CA ALA A 259 -14.38 -8.68 -14.58
C ALA A 259 -15.00 -9.86 -15.36
N GLN A 260 -14.82 -9.91 -16.68
CA GLN A 260 -15.22 -11.04 -17.53
C GLN A 260 -14.55 -12.37 -17.15
N SER A 261 -13.46 -12.34 -16.38
CA SER A 261 -12.74 -13.55 -15.92
C SER A 261 -13.42 -14.33 -14.80
N VAL A 262 -14.43 -13.75 -14.15
CA VAL A 262 -15.07 -14.34 -12.97
C VAL A 262 -15.59 -15.78 -13.21
N PRO A 263 -16.31 -16.09 -14.31
CA PRO A 263 -16.77 -17.46 -14.56
C PRO A 263 -15.63 -18.48 -14.71
N ALA A 264 -14.56 -18.10 -15.43
CA ALA A 264 -13.39 -18.96 -15.60
C ALA A 264 -12.66 -19.18 -14.27
N LEU A 265 -12.51 -18.13 -13.45
CA LEU A 265 -11.94 -18.22 -12.11
C LEU A 265 -12.78 -19.11 -11.18
N HIS A 266 -14.11 -19.08 -11.28
CA HIS A 266 -14.98 -20.00 -10.51
C HIS A 266 -14.78 -21.46 -10.93
N GLU A 267 -14.66 -21.75 -12.22
CA GLU A 267 -14.43 -23.11 -12.71
C GLU A 267 -13.09 -23.67 -12.20
N VAL A 268 -12.03 -22.86 -12.28
CA VAL A 268 -10.67 -23.24 -11.88
C VAL A 268 -10.60 -23.40 -10.36
N LEU A 269 -11.23 -22.51 -9.60
CA LEU A 269 -11.26 -22.57 -8.13
C LEU A 269 -11.79 -23.91 -7.60
N LEU A 270 -12.75 -24.53 -8.29
CA LEU A 270 -13.33 -25.81 -7.85
C LEU A 270 -12.37 -27.00 -7.98
N LYS A 271 -11.34 -26.89 -8.82
CA LYS A 271 -10.44 -27.99 -9.19
C LYS A 271 -8.97 -27.71 -8.86
N GLU A 272 -8.64 -26.52 -8.36
CA GLU A 272 -7.26 -26.11 -8.14
C GLU A 272 -6.61 -26.91 -7.00
N PRO A 273 -5.53 -27.67 -7.26
CA PRO A 273 -4.85 -28.44 -6.21
C PRO A 273 -3.85 -27.61 -5.38
N ASP A 274 -3.34 -26.48 -5.90
CA ASP A 274 -2.32 -25.68 -5.21
C ASP A 274 -2.95 -24.61 -4.31
N LEU A 275 -2.61 -24.64 -3.02
CA LEU A 275 -3.15 -23.72 -2.02
C LEU A 275 -2.78 -22.25 -2.28
N ASN A 276 -1.64 -21.96 -2.92
CA ASN A 276 -1.25 -20.57 -3.22
C ASN A 276 -2.05 -20.04 -4.41
N VAL A 277 -2.27 -20.87 -5.43
CA VAL A 277 -3.11 -20.52 -6.58
C VAL A 277 -4.57 -20.35 -6.11
N GLU A 278 -5.08 -21.26 -5.28
CA GLU A 278 -6.42 -21.15 -4.69
C GLU A 278 -6.57 -19.85 -3.88
N TYR A 279 -5.59 -19.51 -3.03
CA TYR A 279 -5.53 -18.26 -2.30
C TYR A 279 -5.58 -17.03 -3.23
N ASP A 280 -4.77 -17.02 -4.29
CA ASP A 280 -4.72 -15.90 -5.23
C ASP A 280 -6.00 -15.77 -6.07
N ILE A 281 -6.66 -16.89 -6.42
CA ILE A 281 -7.95 -16.88 -7.13
C ILE A 281 -9.01 -16.22 -6.26
N VAL A 282 -9.15 -16.68 -5.01
CA VAL A 282 -10.14 -16.13 -4.07
C VAL A 282 -9.93 -14.63 -3.86
N ARG A 283 -8.67 -14.20 -3.69
CA ARG A 283 -8.33 -12.80 -3.48
C ARG A 283 -8.54 -11.94 -4.72
N THR A 284 -8.45 -12.55 -5.90
CA THR A 284 -8.75 -11.91 -7.19
C THR A 284 -10.25 -11.74 -7.37
N LEU A 285 -11.05 -12.78 -7.12
CA LEU A 285 -12.52 -12.68 -7.12
C LEU A 285 -13.01 -11.59 -6.16
N GLY A 286 -12.43 -11.50 -4.97
CA GLY A 286 -12.74 -10.43 -4.01
C GLY A 286 -12.31 -9.03 -4.46
N ALA A 287 -11.25 -8.91 -5.27
CA ALA A 287 -10.79 -7.63 -5.80
C ALA A 287 -11.63 -7.16 -6.99
N LEU A 288 -12.11 -8.09 -7.83
CA LEU A 288 -13.06 -7.81 -8.90
C LEU A 288 -14.46 -7.42 -8.38
N GLY A 289 -14.74 -7.70 -7.10
CA GLY A 289 -15.93 -7.20 -6.41
C GLY A 289 -17.24 -7.87 -6.82
N ASP A 290 -17.19 -8.99 -7.53
CA ASP A 290 -18.39 -9.71 -7.96
C ASP A 290 -19.15 -10.31 -6.78
N ARG A 291 -20.41 -9.93 -6.62
CA ARG A 291 -21.29 -10.46 -5.57
C ARG A 291 -21.65 -11.93 -5.79
N GLY A 292 -21.64 -12.42 -7.03
CA GLY A 292 -21.86 -13.84 -7.35
C GLY A 292 -20.79 -14.75 -6.75
N SER A 293 -19.59 -14.21 -6.52
CA SER A 293 -18.44 -14.93 -5.97
C SER A 293 -18.54 -15.25 -4.48
N VAL A 294 -19.50 -14.68 -3.75
CA VAL A 294 -19.66 -14.92 -2.30
C VAL A 294 -19.90 -16.39 -2.00
N PHE A 295 -20.81 -17.05 -2.73
CA PHE A 295 -21.15 -18.45 -2.48
C PHE A 295 -19.98 -19.40 -2.82
N PRO A 296 -19.30 -19.29 -3.98
CA PRO A 296 -18.07 -20.04 -4.25
C PRO A 296 -17.00 -19.87 -3.18
N ILE A 297 -16.73 -18.63 -2.74
CA ILE A 297 -15.71 -18.35 -1.72
C ILE A 297 -16.10 -18.95 -0.37
N MET A 298 -17.39 -18.90 0.01
CA MET A 298 -17.89 -19.54 1.24
C MET A 298 -17.76 -21.07 1.19
N LYS A 299 -17.97 -21.69 0.02
CA LYS A 299 -17.79 -23.13 -0.17
C LYS A 299 -16.33 -23.55 0.01
N VAL A 300 -15.39 -22.81 -0.56
CA VAL A 300 -13.95 -23.02 -0.35
C VAL A 300 -13.60 -22.84 1.12
N PHE A 301 -14.06 -21.75 1.73
CA PHE A 301 -13.83 -21.48 3.15
C PHE A 301 -14.31 -22.60 4.09
N ALA A 302 -15.44 -23.24 3.78
CA ALA A 302 -15.97 -24.35 4.57
C ALA A 302 -15.20 -25.66 4.38
N LYS A 303 -14.63 -25.89 3.19
CA LYS A 303 -13.86 -27.11 2.86
C LYS A 303 -12.43 -27.03 3.39
N GLU A 304 -11.77 -25.89 3.21
CA GLU A 304 -10.34 -25.77 3.44
C GLU A 304 -9.98 -25.76 4.92
N GLN A 305 -8.87 -26.39 5.27
CA GLN A 305 -8.35 -26.40 6.65
C GLN A 305 -7.27 -25.36 6.86
N SER A 306 -6.50 -25.05 5.81
CA SER A 306 -5.38 -24.11 5.86
C SER A 306 -5.84 -22.68 6.18
N TRP A 307 -5.27 -22.09 7.22
CA TRP A 307 -5.51 -20.70 7.59
C TRP A 307 -5.03 -19.71 6.53
N HIS A 308 -4.07 -20.11 5.68
CA HIS A 308 -3.62 -19.30 4.55
C HIS A 308 -4.79 -19.03 3.59
N VAL A 309 -5.44 -20.07 3.08
CA VAL A 309 -6.58 -19.95 2.15
C VAL A 309 -7.79 -19.33 2.85
N LYS A 310 -8.10 -19.73 4.09
CA LYS A 310 -9.18 -19.11 4.88
C LYS A 310 -9.01 -17.61 5.01
N SER A 311 -7.78 -17.13 5.25
CA SER A 311 -7.51 -15.69 5.34
C SER A 311 -7.75 -14.97 4.02
N GLY A 312 -7.44 -15.61 2.88
CA GLY A 312 -7.77 -15.13 1.54
C GLY A 312 -9.28 -15.00 1.35
N CYS A 313 -10.05 -16.03 1.74
CA CYS A 313 -11.52 -16.02 1.71
C CYS A 313 -12.10 -14.88 2.55
N VAL A 314 -11.61 -14.72 3.78
CA VAL A 314 -12.06 -13.67 4.70
C VAL A 314 -11.77 -12.27 4.13
N GLU A 315 -10.57 -12.04 3.55
CA GLU A 315 -10.24 -10.78 2.89
C GLU A 315 -11.16 -10.52 1.68
N ALA A 316 -11.39 -11.54 0.86
CA ALA A 316 -12.22 -11.42 -0.34
C ALA A 316 -13.68 -11.12 0.02
N LEU A 317 -14.25 -11.86 0.97
CA LEU A 317 -15.62 -11.63 1.46
C LEU A 317 -15.79 -10.24 2.07
N GLY A 318 -14.79 -9.77 2.82
CA GLY A 318 -14.77 -8.42 3.38
C GLY A 318 -14.76 -7.33 2.31
N LYS A 319 -13.99 -7.50 1.23
CA LYS A 319 -13.95 -6.55 0.10
C LYS A 319 -15.25 -6.52 -0.70
N ILE A 320 -15.88 -7.68 -0.91
CA ILE A 320 -17.18 -7.75 -1.59
C ILE A 320 -18.27 -7.08 -0.74
N GLY A 321 -18.15 -7.12 0.59
CA GLY A 321 -19.07 -6.42 1.50
C GLY A 321 -20.49 -6.99 1.49
N SER A 322 -20.63 -8.31 1.35
CA SER A 322 -21.94 -8.98 1.31
C SER A 322 -22.45 -9.34 2.70
N ASP A 323 -23.74 -9.06 2.96
CA ASP A 323 -24.43 -9.41 4.22
C ASP A 323 -24.36 -10.92 4.51
N SER A 324 -24.40 -11.75 3.45
CA SER A 324 -24.36 -13.21 3.56
C SER A 324 -23.06 -13.70 4.20
N ALA A 325 -21.99 -12.91 4.14
CA ALA A 325 -20.70 -13.24 4.72
C ALA A 325 -20.57 -12.80 6.20
N MET A 326 -21.42 -11.92 6.71
CA MET A 326 -21.30 -11.35 8.06
C MET A 326 -21.15 -12.41 9.14
N ASN A 327 -22.04 -13.41 9.13
CA ASN A 327 -22.02 -14.47 10.14
C ASN A 327 -20.77 -15.34 10.05
N ALA A 328 -20.23 -15.55 8.84
CA ALA A 328 -18.99 -16.30 8.66
C ALA A 328 -17.78 -15.50 9.18
N LEU A 329 -17.72 -14.20 8.88
CA LEU A 329 -16.68 -13.31 9.36
C LEU A 329 -16.73 -13.17 10.89
N ALA A 330 -17.92 -13.02 11.48
CA ALA A 330 -18.09 -12.94 12.93
C ALA A 330 -17.62 -14.22 13.63
N LYS A 331 -17.91 -15.41 13.08
CA LYS A 331 -17.40 -16.69 13.61
C LYS A 331 -15.88 -16.77 13.58
N ILE A 332 -15.24 -16.25 12.52
CA ILE A 332 -13.77 -16.20 12.46
C ILE A 332 -13.21 -15.21 13.47
N LEU A 333 -13.84 -14.06 13.65
CA LEU A 333 -13.37 -13.05 14.59
C LEU A 333 -13.22 -13.61 16.02
N VAL A 334 -14.13 -14.48 16.45
CA VAL A 334 -14.16 -15.08 17.80
C VAL A 334 -13.55 -16.48 17.88
N THR A 335 -12.80 -16.92 16.86
CA THR A 335 -12.26 -18.28 16.83
C THR A 335 -11.03 -18.46 17.73
N ASP A 336 -11.01 -19.57 18.49
CA ASP A 336 -9.94 -19.94 19.42
C ASP A 336 -8.73 -20.64 18.76
N ALA A 337 -8.63 -20.60 17.43
CA ALA A 337 -7.67 -21.40 16.66
C ALA A 337 -6.20 -20.89 16.72
N GLY A 338 -5.78 -20.33 17.85
CA GLY A 338 -4.39 -19.95 18.12
C GLY A 338 -3.85 -18.80 17.26
N GLU A 339 -2.53 -18.77 17.12
CA GLU A 339 -1.80 -17.72 16.37
C GLU A 339 -2.01 -17.83 14.86
N ASP A 340 -2.20 -19.03 14.31
CA ASP A 340 -2.41 -19.25 12.88
C ASP A 340 -3.65 -18.50 12.35
N ALA A 341 -4.67 -18.36 13.19
CA ALA A 341 -5.89 -17.63 12.87
C ALA A 341 -5.78 -16.12 13.12
N ALA A 342 -4.72 -15.60 13.77
CA ALA A 342 -4.64 -14.20 14.18
C ALA A 342 -4.76 -13.22 13.01
N TRP A 343 -4.17 -13.57 11.86
CA TRP A 343 -4.30 -12.80 10.62
C TRP A 343 -5.75 -12.83 10.09
N ALA A 344 -6.37 -14.02 10.05
CA ALA A 344 -7.76 -14.18 9.62
C ALA A 344 -8.74 -13.44 10.54
N ARG A 345 -8.56 -13.47 11.88
CA ARG A 345 -9.36 -12.68 12.84
C ARG A 345 -9.29 -11.19 12.55
N THR A 346 -8.09 -10.70 12.25
CA THR A 346 -7.87 -9.28 11.92
C THR A 346 -8.57 -8.91 10.62
N LYS A 347 -8.43 -9.72 9.57
CA LYS A 347 -9.12 -9.50 8.29
C LYS A 347 -10.64 -9.60 8.43
N ALA A 348 -11.14 -10.48 9.30
CA ALA A 348 -12.57 -10.62 9.56
C ALA A 348 -13.15 -9.36 10.22
N ALA A 349 -12.45 -8.78 11.20
CA ALA A 349 -12.84 -7.51 11.81
C ALA A 349 -12.91 -6.38 10.77
N TRP A 350 -11.89 -6.27 9.90
CA TRP A 350 -11.90 -5.27 8.82
C TRP A 350 -12.99 -5.53 7.78
N GLY A 351 -13.28 -6.80 7.46
CA GLY A 351 -14.37 -7.17 6.57
C GLY A 351 -15.74 -6.80 7.14
N LEU A 352 -15.97 -7.04 8.43
CA LEU A 352 -17.17 -6.59 9.13
C LEU A 352 -17.27 -5.05 9.15
N ALA A 353 -16.16 -4.34 9.34
CA ALA A 353 -16.14 -2.89 9.25
C ALA A 353 -16.49 -2.38 7.85
N ALA A 354 -16.04 -3.06 6.79
CA ALA A 354 -16.37 -2.72 5.41
C ALA A 354 -17.85 -2.93 5.07
N ILE A 355 -18.51 -3.90 5.71
CA ILE A 355 -19.97 -4.10 5.60
C ILE A 355 -20.74 -2.97 6.30
N GLY A 356 -20.16 -2.37 7.34
CA GLY A 356 -20.67 -1.15 7.96
C GLY A 356 -21.71 -1.40 9.07
N GLN A 357 -22.75 -0.56 9.13
CA GLN A 357 -23.67 -0.49 10.27
C GLN A 357 -24.34 -1.83 10.62
N ARG A 358 -24.60 -2.69 9.63
CA ARG A 358 -25.25 -3.99 9.84
C ARG A 358 -24.40 -4.97 10.64
N ALA A 359 -23.08 -4.79 10.62
CA ALA A 359 -22.14 -5.61 11.40
C ALA A 359 -21.97 -5.13 12.85
N VAL A 360 -22.49 -3.94 13.20
CA VAL A 360 -22.32 -3.34 14.54
C VAL A 360 -22.78 -4.27 15.67
N PRO A 361 -23.96 -4.95 15.61
CA PRO A 361 -24.38 -5.85 16.69
C PRO A 361 -23.40 -7.02 16.90
N LEU A 362 -22.85 -7.58 15.82
CA LEU A 362 -21.89 -8.69 15.88
C LEU A 362 -20.55 -8.23 16.47
N LEU A 363 -20.09 -7.02 16.09
CA LEU A 363 -18.87 -6.44 16.63
C LEU A 363 -19.01 -6.06 18.11
N ILE A 364 -20.17 -5.56 18.54
CA ILE A 364 -20.47 -5.29 19.95
C ILE A 364 -20.42 -6.58 20.77
N SER A 365 -21.02 -7.67 20.28
CA SER A 365 -20.92 -8.97 20.95
C SER A 365 -19.46 -9.44 21.12
N ALA A 366 -18.59 -9.14 20.14
CA ALA A 366 -17.17 -9.49 20.19
C ALA A 366 -16.34 -8.61 21.17
N LEU A 367 -16.90 -7.51 21.70
CA LEU A 367 -16.26 -6.73 22.76
C LEU A 367 -16.22 -7.47 24.11
N ASN A 368 -17.05 -8.50 24.28
CA ASN A 368 -17.07 -9.35 25.47
C ASN A 368 -16.25 -10.65 25.29
N ASP A 369 -15.49 -10.77 24.20
CA ASP A 369 -14.72 -11.99 23.95
C ASP A 369 -13.65 -12.20 25.03
N LYS A 370 -13.32 -13.47 25.35
CA LYS A 370 -12.28 -13.81 26.32
C LYS A 370 -10.89 -13.36 25.88
N GLU A 371 -10.60 -13.38 24.58
CA GLU A 371 -9.31 -12.97 24.01
C GLU A 371 -9.25 -11.45 23.91
N GLU A 372 -8.28 -10.83 24.58
CA GLU A 372 -8.08 -9.38 24.49
C GLU A 372 -7.82 -8.91 23.05
N GLY A 373 -7.10 -9.70 22.26
CA GLY A 373 -6.85 -9.45 20.85
C GLY A 373 -8.15 -9.31 20.05
N THR A 374 -9.15 -10.16 20.33
CA THR A 374 -10.47 -10.12 19.67
C THR A 374 -11.26 -8.88 20.09
N ARG A 375 -11.31 -8.57 21.38
CA ARG A 375 -11.93 -7.32 21.88
C ARG A 375 -11.32 -6.09 21.22
N ARG A 376 -9.99 -6.05 21.08
CA ARG A 376 -9.27 -4.95 20.43
C ARG A 376 -9.58 -4.83 18.95
N ARG A 377 -9.60 -5.95 18.21
CA ARG A 377 -9.95 -5.96 16.77
C ARG A 377 -11.39 -5.49 16.54
N ALA A 378 -12.33 -5.95 17.36
CA ALA A 378 -13.73 -5.52 17.32
C ALA A 378 -13.88 -4.01 17.59
N GLY A 379 -13.17 -3.49 18.60
CA GLY A 379 -13.10 -2.05 18.87
C GLY A 379 -12.60 -1.25 17.68
N TRP A 380 -11.47 -1.63 17.07
CA TRP A 380 -10.94 -0.95 15.87
C TRP A 380 -11.88 -1.01 14.67
N ALA A 381 -12.58 -2.13 14.48
CA ALA A 381 -13.60 -2.24 13.44
C ALA A 381 -14.77 -1.27 13.67
N LEU A 382 -15.23 -1.13 14.92
CA LEU A 382 -16.27 -0.15 15.29
C LEU A 382 -15.80 1.29 15.12
N VAL A 383 -14.54 1.61 15.44
CA VAL A 383 -13.94 2.92 15.16
C VAL A 383 -13.96 3.21 13.66
N LYS A 384 -13.63 2.22 12.83
CA LYS A 384 -13.64 2.36 11.36
C LYS A 384 -15.05 2.59 10.81
N ILE A 385 -16.08 2.00 11.43
CA ILE A 385 -17.49 2.27 11.09
C ILE A 385 -17.88 3.71 11.47
N GLY A 386 -17.44 4.19 12.63
CA GLY A 386 -17.64 5.58 13.08
C GLY A 386 -19.04 5.86 13.65
N HIS A 387 -19.62 7.02 13.32
CA HIS A 387 -20.91 7.51 13.85
C HIS A 387 -22.05 6.45 13.89
N PRO A 388 -22.27 5.61 12.85
CA PRO A 388 -23.33 4.61 12.86
C PRO A 388 -23.25 3.60 14.01
N ALA A 389 -22.06 3.40 14.61
CA ALA A 389 -21.86 2.52 15.76
C ALA A 389 -22.18 3.19 17.11
N VAL A 390 -22.22 4.52 17.19
CA VAL A 390 -22.24 5.29 18.44
C VAL A 390 -23.47 4.97 19.28
N LYS A 391 -24.66 4.94 18.68
CA LYS A 391 -25.90 4.62 19.41
C LYS A 391 -25.84 3.26 20.09
N ALA A 392 -25.33 2.26 19.38
CA ALA A 392 -25.25 0.90 19.91
C ALA A 392 -24.14 0.78 20.96
N LEU A 393 -23.00 1.47 20.77
CA LEU A 393 -21.94 1.58 21.78
C LEU A 393 -22.44 2.27 23.06
N ILE A 394 -23.25 3.33 22.97
CA ILE A 394 -23.85 3.98 24.15
C ILE A 394 -24.69 2.99 24.96
N SER A 395 -25.47 2.12 24.29
CA SER A 395 -26.19 1.05 24.97
C SER A 395 -25.24 0.05 25.65
N SER A 396 -24.13 -0.31 25.00
CA SER A 396 -23.13 -1.25 25.54
C SER A 396 -22.36 -0.75 26.77
N LEU A 397 -22.39 0.55 27.08
CA LEU A 397 -21.86 1.09 28.35
C LEU A 397 -22.65 0.61 29.58
N HIS A 398 -23.84 0.02 29.40
CA HIS A 398 -24.67 -0.48 30.50
C HIS A 398 -24.61 -2.01 30.64
N GLU A 399 -23.73 -2.67 29.89
CA GLU A 399 -23.56 -4.13 29.92
C GLU A 399 -22.95 -4.64 31.23
N ILE A 400 -23.25 -5.88 31.58
CA ILE A 400 -22.83 -6.50 32.85
C ILE A 400 -21.30 -6.66 32.91
N HIS A 401 -20.68 -6.99 31.77
CA HIS A 401 -19.26 -7.28 31.66
C HIS A 401 -18.41 -6.02 31.63
N LYS A 402 -17.42 -5.93 32.52
CA LYS A 402 -16.55 -4.75 32.64
C LYS A 402 -15.71 -4.55 31.39
N GLU A 403 -15.28 -5.63 30.75
CA GLU A 403 -14.45 -5.64 29.55
C GLU A 403 -15.17 -4.96 28.38
N THR A 404 -16.47 -5.25 28.22
CA THR A 404 -17.32 -4.60 27.23
C THR A 404 -17.45 -3.12 27.52
N ARG A 405 -17.73 -2.72 28.77
CA ARG A 405 -17.90 -1.31 29.14
C ARG A 405 -16.60 -0.52 28.95
N GLU A 406 -15.47 -1.06 29.39
CA GLU A 406 -14.14 -0.47 29.23
C GLU A 406 -13.81 -0.27 27.76
N ARG A 407 -13.91 -1.33 26.95
CA ARG A 407 -13.60 -1.26 25.51
C ARG A 407 -14.55 -0.33 24.77
N THR A 408 -15.82 -0.29 25.16
CA THR A 408 -16.82 0.62 24.61
C THR A 408 -16.46 2.08 24.88
N ALA A 409 -16.06 2.42 26.11
CA ALA A 409 -15.62 3.77 26.45
C ALA A 409 -14.40 4.20 25.60
N LEU A 410 -13.39 3.32 25.47
CA LEU A 410 -12.25 3.57 24.59
C LEU A 410 -12.68 3.78 23.14
N THR A 411 -13.56 2.91 22.62
CA THR A 411 -14.04 2.97 21.23
C THR A 411 -14.77 4.28 20.95
N LEU A 412 -15.65 4.73 21.86
CA LEU A 412 -16.34 6.01 21.76
C LEU A 412 -15.36 7.20 21.77
N GLY A 413 -14.32 7.14 22.61
CA GLY A 413 -13.25 8.15 22.63
C GLY A 413 -12.44 8.22 21.33
N TRP A 414 -12.20 7.08 20.68
CA TRP A 414 -11.55 7.03 19.37
C TRP A 414 -12.44 7.52 18.23
N ILE A 415 -13.75 7.26 18.29
CA ILE A 415 -14.72 7.80 17.32
C ILE A 415 -14.82 9.32 17.46
N GLY A 416 -14.78 9.84 18.71
CA GLY A 416 -14.77 11.28 18.97
C GLY A 416 -16.14 11.96 18.83
N ASP A 417 -17.23 11.19 18.89
CA ASP A 417 -18.58 11.70 18.70
C ASP A 417 -19.13 12.39 19.95
N GLU A 418 -19.59 13.63 19.81
CA GLU A 418 -20.12 14.41 20.93
C GLU A 418 -21.43 13.84 21.52
N SER A 419 -22.21 13.09 20.73
CA SER A 419 -23.43 12.44 21.23
C SER A 419 -23.15 11.39 22.32
N ALA A 420 -21.91 10.91 22.43
CA ALA A 420 -21.49 9.97 23.46
C ALA A 420 -21.16 10.63 24.81
N VAL A 421 -21.00 11.96 24.87
CA VAL A 421 -20.48 12.68 26.05
C VAL A 421 -21.34 12.43 27.29
N THR A 422 -22.67 12.54 27.18
CA THR A 422 -23.58 12.31 28.32
C THR A 422 -23.46 10.89 28.86
N ALA A 423 -23.35 9.90 27.97
CA ALA A 423 -23.22 8.50 28.37
C ALA A 423 -21.85 8.22 29.00
N LEU A 424 -20.77 8.82 28.48
CA LEU A 424 -19.43 8.72 29.06
C LEU A 424 -19.34 9.40 30.43
N ILE A 425 -20.02 10.55 30.63
CA ILE A 425 -20.14 11.19 31.96
C ILE A 425 -20.82 10.25 32.95
N TRP A 426 -21.82 9.49 32.52
CA TRP A 426 -22.44 8.47 33.37
C TRP A 426 -21.46 7.33 33.69
N ALA A 427 -20.67 6.87 32.71
CA ALA A 427 -19.64 5.84 32.89
C ALA A 427 -18.50 6.25 33.85
N LEU A 428 -18.30 7.55 34.12
CA LEU A 428 -17.37 8.00 35.17
C LEU A 428 -17.79 7.57 36.59
N LYS A 429 -19.04 7.14 36.77
CA LYS A 429 -19.58 6.64 38.04
C LYS A 429 -19.56 5.10 38.12
N ASP A 430 -18.91 4.43 37.18
CA ASP A 430 -18.79 2.97 37.19
C ASP A 430 -18.05 2.48 38.44
N LYS A 431 -18.38 1.27 38.88
CA LYS A 431 -17.73 0.62 40.02
C LYS A 431 -16.32 0.14 39.70
N GLU A 432 -16.02 -0.12 38.42
CA GLU A 432 -14.75 -0.65 37.96
C GLU A 432 -13.79 0.48 37.55
N PRO A 433 -12.63 0.65 38.23
CA PRO A 433 -11.68 1.70 37.89
C PRO A 433 -11.21 1.73 36.43
N PRO A 434 -10.98 0.59 35.73
CA PRO A 434 -10.62 0.59 34.30
C PRO A 434 -11.68 1.23 33.39
N VAL A 435 -12.96 1.09 33.74
CA VAL A 435 -14.06 1.71 32.97
C VAL A 435 -14.05 3.22 33.20
N VAL A 436 -13.87 3.66 34.45
CA VAL A 436 -13.80 5.08 34.81
C VAL A 436 -12.59 5.76 34.15
N SER A 437 -11.42 5.13 34.17
CA SER A 437 -10.21 5.68 33.53
C SER A 437 -10.39 5.80 32.00
N SER A 438 -10.95 4.76 31.37
CA SER A 438 -11.26 4.76 29.93
C SER A 438 -12.27 5.83 29.55
N ALA A 439 -13.31 6.05 30.37
CA ALA A 439 -14.30 7.10 30.15
C ALA A 439 -13.70 8.50 30.33
N ALA A 440 -12.83 8.71 31.33
CA ALA A 440 -12.13 9.97 31.53
C ALA A 440 -11.24 10.30 30.32
N TRP A 441 -10.44 9.34 29.87
CA TRP A 441 -9.63 9.45 28.66
C TRP A 441 -10.47 9.79 27.42
N ALA A 442 -11.59 9.10 27.23
CA ALA A 442 -12.48 9.29 26.10
C ALA A 442 -13.09 10.71 26.07
N LEU A 443 -13.53 11.22 27.22
CA LEU A 443 -14.06 12.58 27.35
C LEU A 443 -12.99 13.64 27.05
N GLY A 444 -11.76 13.44 27.52
CA GLY A 444 -10.63 14.31 27.20
C GLY A 444 -10.31 14.34 25.71
N ARG A 445 -10.43 13.19 25.03
CA ARG A 445 -10.23 13.06 23.58
C ARG A 445 -11.32 13.73 22.75
N ILE A 446 -12.59 13.58 23.14
CA ILE A 446 -13.71 14.29 22.48
C ILE A 446 -13.54 15.81 22.68
N GLY A 447 -13.12 16.22 23.87
CA GLY A 447 -12.82 17.61 24.17
C GLY A 447 -14.07 18.46 24.44
N SER A 448 -15.20 17.85 24.84
CA SER A 448 -16.44 18.59 25.10
C SER A 448 -16.40 19.28 26.46
N PRO A 449 -16.63 20.61 26.54
CA PRO A 449 -16.64 21.35 27.81
C PRO A 449 -17.65 20.84 28.83
N ASN A 450 -18.73 20.18 28.38
CA ASN A 450 -19.76 19.61 29.23
C ASN A 450 -19.23 18.54 30.20
N ALA A 451 -18.07 17.94 29.88
CA ALA A 451 -17.43 16.92 30.71
C ALA A 451 -16.60 17.50 31.88
N LEU A 452 -16.26 18.78 31.86
CA LEU A 452 -15.30 19.38 32.81
C LEU A 452 -15.74 19.21 34.27
N ALA A 453 -16.99 19.52 34.59
CA ALA A 453 -17.50 19.43 35.95
C ALA A 453 -17.42 17.99 36.50
N ALA A 454 -17.69 17.01 35.64
CA ALA A 454 -17.62 15.59 36.02
C ALA A 454 -16.17 15.12 36.20
N LEU A 455 -15.26 15.56 35.32
CA LEU A 455 -13.83 15.19 35.39
C LEU A 455 -13.10 15.84 36.58
N GLN A 456 -13.45 17.08 36.94
CA GLN A 456 -12.86 17.77 38.10
C GLN A 456 -13.03 16.99 39.41
N GLY A 457 -14.16 16.30 39.57
CA GLY A 457 -14.40 15.43 40.73
C GLY A 457 -13.44 14.24 40.82
N LEU A 458 -12.83 13.83 39.71
CA LEU A 458 -11.94 12.67 39.62
C LEU A 458 -10.45 13.01 39.71
N VAL A 459 -10.07 14.29 39.68
CA VAL A 459 -8.67 14.75 39.80
C VAL A 459 -8.04 14.38 41.15
N LYS A 460 -8.86 14.08 42.18
CA LYS A 460 -8.39 13.61 43.49
C LYS A 460 -8.73 12.14 43.75
N ASN A 461 -8.99 11.35 42.70
CA ASN A 461 -9.32 9.94 42.84
C ASN A 461 -8.14 9.15 43.45
N LYS A 462 -8.47 8.16 44.29
CA LYS A 462 -7.49 7.27 44.92
C LYS A 462 -6.77 6.40 43.89
N ASN A 463 -7.48 5.98 42.83
CA ASN A 463 -6.88 5.22 41.74
C ASN A 463 -6.01 6.13 40.86
N THR A 464 -4.76 5.72 40.63
CA THR A 464 -3.77 6.50 39.87
C THR A 464 -4.16 6.68 38.41
N ASP A 465 -4.55 5.61 37.72
CA ASP A 465 -4.93 5.67 36.30
C ASP A 465 -6.14 6.59 36.07
N VAL A 466 -7.14 6.53 36.97
CA VAL A 466 -8.32 7.41 36.92
C VAL A 466 -7.91 8.87 37.12
N ARG A 467 -7.04 9.13 38.10
CA ARG A 467 -6.57 10.47 38.41
C ARG A 467 -5.77 11.08 37.26
N GLU A 468 -4.83 10.33 36.70
CA GLU A 468 -3.97 10.79 35.61
C GLU A 468 -4.79 11.09 34.34
N ASN A 469 -5.66 10.17 33.94
CA ASN A 469 -6.54 10.39 32.78
C ASN A 469 -7.51 11.55 33.00
N ALA A 470 -8.02 11.76 34.22
CA ALA A 470 -8.89 12.89 34.53
C ALA A 470 -8.15 14.23 34.45
N VAL A 471 -6.91 14.30 34.95
CA VAL A 471 -6.05 15.50 34.85
C VAL A 471 -5.77 15.82 33.38
N GLU A 472 -5.26 14.84 32.62
CA GLU A 472 -4.94 15.00 31.20
C GLU A 472 -6.20 15.40 30.38
N ALA A 473 -7.36 14.83 30.70
CA ALA A 473 -8.61 15.17 30.05
C ALA A 473 -9.05 16.61 30.32
N VAL A 474 -8.95 17.08 31.58
CA VAL A 474 -9.27 18.48 31.93
C VAL A 474 -8.33 19.45 31.22
N GLU A 475 -7.02 19.16 31.24
CA GLU A 475 -6.01 20.00 30.55
C GLU A 475 -6.30 20.10 29.05
N ARG A 476 -6.57 18.98 28.39
CA ARG A 476 -6.93 18.95 26.95
C ARG A 476 -8.18 19.75 26.63
N ILE A 477 -9.24 19.60 27.43
CA ILE A 477 -10.50 20.32 27.20
C ILE A 477 -10.31 21.82 27.41
N MET A 478 -9.56 22.22 28.43
CA MET A 478 -9.26 23.63 28.71
C MET A 478 -8.42 24.26 27.60
N ALA A 479 -7.36 23.57 27.15
CA ALA A 479 -6.53 24.04 26.04
C ALA A 479 -7.36 24.25 24.75
N LYS A 480 -8.24 23.30 24.41
CA LYS A 480 -9.13 23.40 23.25
C LYS A 480 -10.12 24.56 23.37
N LYS A 481 -10.64 24.82 24.58
CA LYS A 481 -11.53 25.95 24.86
C LYS A 481 -10.81 27.29 24.68
N ASP A 482 -9.57 27.41 25.15
CA ASP A 482 -8.76 28.61 25.03
C ASP A 482 -8.35 28.87 23.57
N GLU A 483 -8.03 27.83 22.79
CA GLU A 483 -7.80 27.92 21.34
C GLU A 483 -9.04 28.42 20.59
N LEU A 484 -10.23 27.87 20.88
CA LEU A 484 -11.48 28.29 20.25
C LEU A 484 -11.84 29.74 20.61
N ALA A 485 -11.63 30.15 21.87
CA ALA A 485 -11.84 31.53 22.30
C ALA A 485 -10.86 32.50 21.60
N TYR A 486 -9.60 32.09 21.43
CA TYR A 486 -8.59 32.87 20.71
C TYR A 486 -8.93 33.02 19.22
N GLN A 487 -9.40 31.96 18.56
CA GLN A 487 -9.80 32.01 17.14
C GLN A 487 -11.03 32.90 16.92
N GLN A 488 -12.07 32.78 17.76
CA GLN A 488 -13.26 33.63 17.66
C GLN A 488 -12.96 35.11 17.93
N GLY A 489 -12.03 35.40 18.85
CA GLY A 489 -11.57 36.76 19.11
C GLY A 489 -10.74 37.38 17.98
N ARG A 490 -10.12 36.56 17.11
CA ARG A 490 -9.44 37.02 15.89
C ARG A 490 -10.42 37.37 14.76
N SER A 491 -11.48 36.57 14.60
CA SER A 491 -12.52 36.78 13.58
C SER A 491 -13.40 38.01 13.80
N GLN A 492 -13.39 38.57 15.02
CA GLN A 492 -14.18 39.73 15.43
C GLN A 492 -13.37 41.04 15.51
N ARG A 493 -12.08 41.02 15.17
CA ARG A 493 -11.31 42.26 14.97
C ARG A 493 -11.52 42.72 13.51
N PRO A 494 -11.97 43.97 13.28
CA PRO A 494 -12.28 44.48 11.94
C PRO A 494 -11.07 44.55 11.02
#